data_AF-A0AAW5JVD6-F1
#
_entry.id   AF-A0AAW5JVD6-F1
#
_cell.length_a   1.000
_cell.length_b   1.000
_cell.length_c   1.000
_cell.angle_alpha   90.00
_cell.angle_beta   90.00
_cell.angle_gamma   90.00
#
_symmetry.space_group_name_H-M   'P 1'
#
loop_
_entity.id
_entity.type
_entity.pdbx_description
1 polymer ?
#
loop_
_entity_poly.entity_id
_entity_poly.type
_entity_poly.pdbx_seq_one_letter_code
_entity_poly.pdbx_strand_id
1 'polypeptide(L)'
;MAELVRDLRDRFDVAPGELDQVEGRLDVIYRLRKNYGDTVSDMLSYLEHCRRELDEMRFSSDTLARLEKKLSSSLKTAREKGKLLSTSRQEEARALEERIQRELRQLDMPKVQFKVDFA
;
A
#
# COMPACT_ATOMS: atom_id res chain seq x y z
N MET A 1 -45.45 48.64 27.58
CA MET A 1 -45.19 47.60 26.56
C MET A 1 -44.50 48.14 25.31
N ALA A 2 -44.89 49.29 24.75
CA ALA A 2 -44.20 49.88 23.59
C ALA A 2 -42.74 50.30 23.87
N GLU A 3 -42.44 50.74 25.08
CA GLU A 3 -41.09 51.13 25.52
C GLU A 3 -40.15 49.92 25.65
N LEU A 4 -40.66 48.78 26.14
CA LEU A 4 -39.91 47.52 26.25
C LEU A 4 -39.54 46.94 24.88
N VAL A 5 -40.43 47.09 23.88
CA VAL A 5 -40.19 46.66 22.49
C VAL A 5 -39.18 47.58 21.80
N ARG A 6 -39.19 48.88 22.12
CA ARG A 6 -38.23 49.85 21.61
C ARG A 6 -36.84 49.63 22.21
N ASP A 7 -36.76 49.39 23.52
CA ASP A 7 -35.53 48.97 24.22
C ASP A 7 -34.96 47.63 23.74
N LEU A 8 -35.80 46.70 23.31
CA LEU A 8 -35.35 45.42 22.75
C LEU A 8 -34.78 45.60 21.34
N ARG A 9 -35.38 46.51 20.56
CA ARG A 9 -34.93 46.88 19.22
C ARG A 9 -33.62 47.66 19.25
N ASP A 10 -33.47 48.58 20.21
CA ASP A 10 -32.25 49.37 20.37
C ASP A 10 -31.10 48.52 20.97
N ARG A 11 -31.41 47.37 21.60
CA ARG A 11 -30.42 46.34 22.00
C ARG A 11 -30.00 45.42 20.85
N PHE A 12 -30.74 45.40 19.74
CA PHE A 12 -30.44 44.67 18.52
C PHE A 12 -30.25 45.68 17.38
N ASP A 13 -29.26 46.55 17.52
CA ASP A 13 -28.78 47.41 16.43
C ASP A 13 -27.99 46.53 15.44
N VAL A 14 -28.71 45.66 14.72
CA VAL A 14 -28.17 44.74 13.72
C VAL A 14 -27.93 45.54 12.46
N ALA A 15 -26.67 45.64 12.02
CA ALA A 15 -26.37 46.42 10.83
C ALA A 15 -27.07 45.80 9.61
N PRO A 16 -27.55 46.61 8.64
CA PRO A 16 -28.19 46.09 7.43
C PRO A 16 -27.30 45.04 6.74
N GLY A 17 -27.80 43.80 6.61
CA GLY A 17 -27.08 42.68 5.98
C GLY A 17 -26.33 41.74 6.94
N GLU A 18 -26.24 42.04 8.24
CA GLU A 18 -25.68 41.08 9.22
C GLU A 18 -26.54 39.81 9.34
N LEU A 19 -27.87 39.95 9.29
CA LEU A 19 -28.78 38.80 9.32
C LEU A 19 -28.57 37.91 8.09
N ASP A 20 -28.51 38.49 6.90
CA ASP A 20 -28.26 37.77 5.64
C ASP A 20 -26.90 37.05 5.65
N GLN A 21 -25.88 37.67 6.25
CA GLN A 21 -24.56 37.07 6.41
C GLN A 21 -24.61 35.85 7.35
N VAL A 22 -25.32 35.96 8.48
CA VAL A 22 -25.47 34.85 9.43
C VAL A 22 -26.27 33.71 8.80
N GLU A 23 -27.38 33.99 8.15
CA GLU A 23 -28.20 32.99 7.44
C GLU A 23 -27.39 32.30 6.34
N GLY A 24 -26.62 33.04 5.55
CA GLY A 24 -25.72 32.48 4.53
C GLY A 24 -24.65 31.57 5.12
N ARG A 25 -24.06 31.93 6.26
CA ARG A 25 -23.10 31.07 6.97
C ARG A 25 -23.76 29.80 7.51
N LEU A 26 -24.99 29.90 8.02
CA LEU A 26 -25.74 28.74 8.51
C LEU A 26 -26.08 27.76 7.39
N ASP A 27 -26.46 28.25 6.20
CA ASP A 27 -26.72 27.40 5.04
C ASP A 27 -25.46 26.64 4.59
N VAL A 28 -24.30 27.31 4.57
CA VAL A 28 -23.02 26.67 4.26
C VAL A 28 -22.71 25.56 5.27
N ILE A 29 -22.84 25.84 6.57
CA ILE A 29 -22.60 24.85 7.63
C ILE A 29 -23.58 23.68 7.50
N TYR A 30 -24.85 23.96 7.21
CA TYR A 30 -25.87 22.92 7.03
C TYR A 30 -25.54 21.98 5.87
N ARG A 31 -25.15 22.54 4.71
CA ARG A 31 -24.75 21.74 3.54
C ARG A 31 -23.50 20.91 3.82
N LEU A 32 -22.50 21.49 4.48
CA LEU A 32 -21.29 20.77 4.87
C LEU A 32 -21.63 19.63 5.83
N ARG A 33 -22.48 19.88 6.83
CA ARG A 33 -22.91 18.88 7.81
C ARG A 33 -23.61 17.71 7.13
N LYS A 34 -24.56 18.01 6.24
CA LYS A 34 -25.32 17.01 5.48
C LYS A 34 -24.43 16.12 4.60
N ASN A 35 -23.36 16.66 4.05
CA ASN A 35 -22.52 15.95 3.07
C ASN A 35 -21.28 15.30 3.69
N TYR A 36 -20.75 15.83 4.80
CA TYR A 36 -19.40 15.51 5.29
C TYR A 36 -19.32 15.17 6.78
N GLY A 37 -20.42 15.23 7.53
CA GLY A 37 -20.47 14.74 8.91
C GLY A 37 -21.11 15.73 9.89
N ASP A 38 -21.66 15.21 10.99
CA ASP A 38 -22.50 15.99 11.90
C ASP A 38 -21.74 17.03 12.74
N THR A 39 -20.45 16.80 12.97
CA THR A 39 -19.56 17.72 13.69
C THR A 39 -18.45 18.27 12.80
N VAL A 40 -17.86 19.40 13.22
CA VAL A 40 -16.66 19.95 12.56
C VAL A 40 -15.52 18.93 12.54
N SER A 41 -15.40 18.11 13.58
CA SER A 41 -14.40 17.05 13.63
C SER A 41 -14.63 16.03 12.51
N ASP A 42 -15.86 15.57 12.32
CA ASP A 42 -16.19 14.58 11.30
C ASP A 42 -15.88 15.10 9.89
N MET A 43 -16.24 16.36 9.61
CA MET A 43 -15.96 17.01 8.34
C MET A 43 -14.46 17.14 8.05
N LEU A 44 -13.65 17.44 9.07
CA LEU A 44 -12.20 17.50 8.94
C LEU A 44 -11.58 16.11 8.77
N SER A 45 -12.10 15.09 9.47
CA SER A 45 -11.67 13.70 9.29
C SER A 45 -12.00 13.18 7.88
N TYR A 46 -13.17 13.51 7.35
CA TYR A 46 -13.55 13.19 5.96
C TYR A 46 -12.59 13.86 4.96
N LEU A 47 -12.28 15.14 5.15
CA LEU A 47 -11.30 15.86 4.33
C LEU A 47 -9.92 15.20 4.36
N GLU A 48 -9.44 14.81 5.54
CA GLU A 48 -8.15 14.13 5.70
C GLU A 48 -8.14 12.74 5.05
N HIS A 49 -9.26 12.01 5.11
CA HIS A 49 -9.42 10.75 4.40
C HIS A 49 -9.33 10.95 2.88
N CYS A 50 -10.10 11.88 2.30
CA CYS A 50 -10.05 12.14 0.86
C CYS A 50 -8.67 12.63 0.39
N ARG A 51 -7.96 13.43 1.20
CA ARG A 51 -6.59 13.86 0.89
C ARG A 51 -5.63 12.67 0.84
N ARG A 52 -5.72 11.75 1.79
CA ARG A 52 -4.93 10.52 1.80
C ARG A 52 -5.22 9.65 0.58
N GLU A 53 -6.49 9.40 0.27
CA GLU A 53 -6.86 8.63 -0.92
C GLU A 53 -6.35 9.28 -2.21
N LEU A 54 -6.45 10.60 -2.33
CA LEU A 54 -5.95 11.32 -3.50
C LEU A 54 -4.44 11.21 -3.64
N ASP A 55 -3.70 11.33 -2.54
CA ASP A 55 -2.25 11.16 -2.53
C ASP A 55 -1.85 9.72 -2.86
N GLU A 56 -2.55 8.72 -2.29
CA GLU A 56 -2.34 7.31 -2.64
C GLU A 56 -2.59 7.05 -4.13
N MET A 57 -3.67 7.59 -4.70
CA MET A 57 -3.93 7.49 -6.14
C MET A 57 -2.84 8.17 -6.98
N ARG A 58 -2.37 9.36 -6.57
CA ARG A 58 -1.30 10.09 -7.27
C ARG A 58 0.03 9.35 -7.27
N PHE A 59 0.41 8.78 -6.13
CA PHE A 59 1.69 8.07 -5.96
C PHE A 59 1.61 6.58 -6.29
N SER A 60 0.44 6.06 -6.67
CA SER A 60 0.23 4.65 -7.01
C SER A 60 1.14 4.21 -8.16
N SER A 61 1.23 5.00 -9.23
CA SER A 61 2.07 4.73 -10.40
C SER A 61 3.56 4.70 -10.06
N ASP A 62 4.04 5.67 -9.28
CA ASP A 62 5.44 5.72 -8.84
C ASP A 62 5.78 4.56 -7.89
N THR A 63 4.84 4.23 -7.01
CA THR A 63 4.95 3.08 -6.11
C THR A 63 5.01 1.77 -6.90
N LEU A 64 4.16 1.62 -7.91
CA LEU A 64 4.14 0.47 -8.80
C LEU A 64 5.47 0.34 -9.54
N ALA A 65 5.95 1.40 -10.20
CA ALA A 65 7.22 1.40 -10.91
C ALA A 65 8.41 1.05 -9.98
N ARG A 66 8.41 1.56 -8.75
CA ARG A 66 9.42 1.21 -7.74
C ARG A 66 9.35 -0.27 -7.35
N LEU A 67 8.15 -0.81 -7.17
CA LEU A 67 7.96 -2.22 -6.82
C LEU A 67 8.34 -3.16 -7.97
N GLU A 68 7.98 -2.84 -9.20
CA GLU A 68 8.38 -3.59 -10.40
C GLU A 68 9.90 -3.62 -10.57
N LYS A 69 10.58 -2.48 -10.35
CA LYS A 69 12.04 -2.42 -10.38
C LYS A 69 12.67 -3.31 -9.30
N LYS A 70 12.14 -3.27 -8.07
CA LYS A 70 12.58 -4.14 -6.97
C LYS A 70 12.37 -5.61 -7.33
N LEU A 71 11.17 -5.97 -7.81
CA LEU A 71 10.83 -7.33 -8.24
C LEU A 71 11.79 -7.83 -9.31
N SER A 72 12.03 -7.04 -10.35
CA SER A 72 12.97 -7.39 -11.43
C SER A 72 14.38 -7.65 -10.91
N SER A 73 14.89 -6.77 -10.02
CA SER A 73 16.21 -6.96 -9.43
C SER A 73 16.29 -8.22 -8.55
N SER A 74 15.29 -8.46 -7.70
CA SER A 74 15.23 -9.64 -6.85
C SER A 74 15.12 -10.93 -7.65
N LEU A 75 14.30 -10.94 -8.72
CA LEU A 75 14.18 -12.08 -9.62
C LEU A 75 15.50 -12.39 -10.34
N LYS A 76 16.22 -11.36 -10.80
CA LYS A 76 17.54 -11.53 -11.42
C LYS A 76 18.51 -12.19 -10.43
N THR A 77 18.62 -11.66 -9.23
CA THR A 77 19.49 -12.22 -8.19
C THR A 77 19.09 -13.65 -7.81
N ALA A 78 17.79 -13.93 -7.67
CA ALA A 78 17.30 -15.27 -7.35
C ALA A 78 17.67 -16.28 -8.45
N ARG A 79 17.52 -15.91 -9.72
CA ARG A 79 17.90 -16.75 -10.87
C ARG A 79 19.40 -17.00 -10.92
N GLU A 80 20.22 -15.97 -10.70
CA GLU A 80 21.68 -16.10 -10.69
C GLU A 80 22.14 -17.05 -9.57
N LYS A 81 21.65 -16.84 -8.34
CA LYS A 81 21.96 -17.72 -7.21
C LYS A 81 21.44 -19.14 -7.43
N GLY A 82 20.24 -19.29 -7.96
CA GLY A 82 19.67 -20.59 -8.31
C GLY A 82 20.53 -21.34 -9.33
N LYS A 83 20.99 -20.65 -10.38
CA LYS A 83 21.87 -21.23 -11.38
C LYS A 83 23.19 -21.70 -10.78
N LEU A 84 23.83 -20.85 -9.96
CA LEU A 84 25.08 -21.21 -9.28
C LEU A 84 24.91 -22.45 -8.39
N LEU A 85 23.83 -22.51 -7.62
CA LEU A 85 23.51 -23.65 -6.78
C LEU A 85 23.29 -24.93 -7.62
N SER A 86 22.51 -24.84 -8.70
CA SER A 86 22.26 -25.99 -9.57
C SER A 86 23.54 -26.49 -10.23
N THR A 87 24.41 -25.60 -10.72
CA THR A 87 25.71 -25.99 -11.28
C THR A 87 26.57 -26.70 -10.25
N SER A 88 26.73 -26.12 -9.05
CA SER A 88 27.52 -26.74 -7.97
C SER A 88 26.97 -28.11 -7.56
N ARG A 89 25.64 -28.26 -7.45
CA ARG A 89 25.02 -29.55 -7.15
C ARG A 89 25.28 -30.59 -8.23
N GLN A 90 25.26 -30.21 -9.51
CA GLN A 90 25.54 -31.10 -10.63
C GLN A 90 27.01 -31.54 -10.66
N GLU A 91 27.94 -30.65 -10.33
CA GLU A 91 29.36 -30.97 -10.23
C GLU A 91 29.62 -31.99 -9.11
N GLU A 92 29.08 -31.73 -7.92
CA GLU A 92 29.20 -32.64 -6.77
C GLU A 92 28.49 -33.97 -7.01
N ALA A 93 27.35 -33.96 -7.69
CA ALA A 93 26.66 -35.19 -8.08
C ALA A 93 27.50 -36.08 -9.00
N ARG A 94 28.17 -35.50 -10.00
CA ARG A 94 29.08 -36.26 -10.87
C ARG A 94 30.23 -36.88 -10.06
N ALA A 95 30.84 -36.09 -9.17
CA ALA A 95 31.90 -36.59 -8.30
C ALA A 95 31.40 -37.76 -7.40
N LEU A 96 30.17 -37.66 -6.89
CA LEU A 96 29.55 -38.72 -6.11
C LEU A 96 29.26 -39.97 -6.95
N GLU A 97 28.70 -39.81 -8.15
CA GLU A 97 28.45 -40.90 -9.09
C GLU A 97 29.72 -41.66 -9.41
N GLU A 98 30.81 -40.96 -9.74
CA GLU A 98 32.10 -41.57 -10.04
C GLU A 98 32.68 -42.34 -8.84
N ARG A 99 32.52 -41.82 -7.63
CA ARG A 99 32.97 -42.48 -6.39
C ARG A 99 32.17 -43.76 -6.15
N ILE A 100 30.83 -43.69 -6.18
CA ILE A 100 29.97 -44.86 -5.97
C ILE A 100 30.19 -45.91 -7.06
N GLN A 101 30.33 -45.50 -8.33
CA GLN A 101 30.61 -46.42 -9.43
C GLN A 101 31.98 -47.11 -9.29
N ARG A 102 32.94 -46.48 -8.60
CA ARG A 102 34.22 -47.11 -8.26
C ARG A 102 34.04 -48.19 -7.19
N GLU A 103 33.32 -47.88 -6.12
CA GLU A 103 33.03 -48.84 -5.03
C GLU A 103 32.22 -50.04 -5.56
N LEU A 104 31.19 -49.80 -6.37
CA LEU A 104 30.38 -50.87 -6.98
C LEU A 104 31.23 -51.81 -7.86
N ARG A 105 32.24 -51.28 -8.56
CA ARG A 105 33.19 -52.11 -9.32
C ARG A 105 34.09 -52.95 -8.42
N GLN A 106 34.50 -52.44 -7.26
CA GLN A 106 35.28 -53.21 -6.28
C GLN A 106 34.47 -54.34 -5.63
N LEU A 107 33.15 -54.20 -5.58
CA LEU A 107 32.22 -55.21 -5.07
C LEU A 107 31.77 -56.23 -6.14
N ASP A 108 32.49 -56.34 -7.27
CA ASP A 108 32.14 -57.20 -8.41
C ASP A 108 30.72 -56.94 -9.00
N MET A 109 30.23 -55.70 -8.91
CA MET A 109 28.95 -55.27 -9.48
C MET A 109 29.10 -54.27 -10.65
N PRO A 110 29.88 -54.57 -11.71
CA PRO A 110 30.19 -53.60 -12.77
C PRO A 110 29.00 -53.24 -13.67
N LYS A 111 27.90 -54.01 -13.62
CA LYS A 111 26.70 -53.79 -14.44
C LYS A 111 25.70 -52.80 -13.83
N VAL A 112 25.85 -52.45 -12.54
CA VAL A 112 24.97 -51.50 -11.85
C VAL A 112 25.44 -50.08 -12.14
N GLN A 113 24.51 -49.18 -12.49
CA GLN A 113 24.80 -47.76 -12.69
C GLN A 113 24.11 -46.94 -11.60
N PHE A 114 24.87 -46.07 -10.95
CA PHE A 114 24.32 -45.07 -10.02
C PHE A 114 24.25 -43.72 -10.72
N LYS A 115 23.10 -43.04 -10.60
CA LYS A 115 22.89 -41.68 -11.10
C LYS A 115 22.09 -40.84 -10.12
N VAL A 116 22.44 -39.57 -10.02
CA VAL A 116 21.72 -38.56 -9.26
C VAL A 116 20.80 -37.80 -10.22
N ASP A 117 19.53 -37.76 -9.87
CA ASP A 117 18.52 -37.08 -10.67
C ASP A 117 18.21 -35.67 -10.12
N PHE A 118 17.88 -34.75 -11.03
CA PHE A 118 17.55 -33.36 -10.71
C PHE A 118 16.19 -33.01 -11.31
N ALA A 119 15.27 -32.53 -10.47
CA ALA A 119 13.98 -31.96 -10.86
C ALA A 119 14.09 -30.49 -11.27
#